data_AF-A0A8T8KCB6-F1
#
_entry.id   AF-A0A8T8KCB6-F1
#
_cell.length_a   1.000
_cell.length_b   1.000
_cell.length_c   1.000
_cell.angle_alpha   90.00
_cell.angle_beta   90.00
_cell.angle_gamma   90.00
#
_symmetry.space_group_name_H-M   'P 1'
#
loop_
_entity.id
_entity.type
_entity.pdbx_description
1 polymer ?
#
loop_
_entity_poly.entity_id
_entity_poly.type
_entity_poly.pdbx_seq_one_letter_code
_entity_poly.pdbx_strand_id
1 'polypeptide(L)' 'MPTSWVESSGVAVGWLPTYAPDLNPVEGIWSQTKYGELGNFTPHNVETLKSHVERSVAAKQDKTELLQDYIGAAGLELL' A
#
# COMPACT_ATOMS: atom_id res chain seq x y z
N MET A 1 11.36 16.14 4.75
CA MET A 1 11.42 17.28 3.80
C MET A 1 11.40 16.70 2.40
N PRO A 2 10.54 17.18 1.49
CA PRO A 2 10.54 16.75 0.09
C PRO A 2 11.94 16.92 -0.49
N THR A 3 12.40 15.95 -1.25
CA THR A 3 13.67 16.03 -1.99
C THR A 3 13.48 16.89 -3.24
N SER A 4 14.56 17.47 -3.76
CA SER A 4 14.52 18.39 -4.93
C SER A 4 13.79 17.84 -6.15
N TRP A 5 13.77 16.51 -6.33
CA TRP A 5 13.03 15.88 -7.43
C TRP A 5 11.51 15.94 -7.26
N VAL A 6 10.99 15.86 -6.02
CA VAL A 6 9.54 15.96 -5.74
C VAL A 6 9.06 17.37 -6.05
N GLU A 7 9.84 18.37 -5.64
CA GLU A 7 9.53 19.78 -5.89
C GLU A 7 9.48 20.10 -7.39
N SER A 8 10.36 19.48 -8.20
CA SER A 8 10.35 19.63 -9.66
C SER A 8 9.26 18.82 -10.39
N SER A 9 8.57 17.90 -9.71
CA SER A 9 7.64 16.95 -10.35
C SER A 9 6.20 17.45 -10.48
N GLY A 10 5.85 18.56 -9.83
CA GLY A 10 4.47 19.07 -9.79
C GLY A 10 3.51 18.24 -8.93
N VAL A 11 4.02 17.27 -8.16
CA VAL A 11 3.22 16.44 -7.25
C VAL A 11 2.93 17.20 -5.96
N ALA A 12 1.66 17.22 -5.55
CA ALA A 12 1.26 17.72 -4.23
C ALA A 12 1.63 16.69 -3.15
N VAL A 13 2.30 17.16 -2.08
CA VAL A 13 2.70 16.30 -0.96
C VAL A 13 1.79 16.58 0.23
N GLY A 14 1.00 15.59 0.62
CA GLY A 14 0.22 15.62 1.86
C GLY A 14 1.10 15.36 3.08
N TRP A 15 0.74 15.97 4.22
CA TRP A 15 1.38 15.66 5.50
C TRP A 15 0.77 14.38 6.10
N LEU A 16 1.62 13.50 6.62
CA LEU A 16 1.24 12.36 7.44
C LEU A 16 1.98 12.41 8.78
N PRO A 17 1.32 12.09 9.91
CA PRO A 17 1.99 12.06 11.20
C PRO A 17 3.01 10.93 11.28
N THR A 18 4.06 11.15 12.07
CA THR A 18 5.02 10.10 12.40
C THR A 18 4.36 9.01 13.23
N TYR A 19 4.72 7.74 13.00
CA TYR A 19 4.24 6.58 13.78
C TYR A 19 2.72 6.37 13.76
N ALA A 20 2.03 6.83 12.72
CA ALA A 20 0.59 6.66 12.56
C ALA A 20 0.26 5.78 11.34
N PRO A 21 0.54 4.46 11.39
CA PRO A 21 0.25 3.55 10.28
C PRO A 21 -1.26 3.50 9.95
N ASP A 22 -2.13 3.70 10.94
CA ASP A 22 -3.58 3.71 10.76
C ASP A 22 -4.06 4.81 9.80
N LEU A 23 -3.26 5.87 9.58
CA LEU A 23 -3.55 6.96 8.65
C LEU A 23 -2.87 6.79 7.28
N ASN A 24 -2.21 5.65 7.04
CA ASN A 24 -1.53 5.37 5.79
C ASN A 24 -2.30 4.33 4.97
N PRO A 25 -2.95 4.71 3.85
CA PRO A 25 -3.82 3.80 3.09
C PRO A 25 -3.09 2.59 2.51
N VAL A 26 -1.77 2.65 2.35
CA VAL A 26 -0.97 1.49 1.87
C VAL A 26 -0.98 0.34 2.87
N GLU A 27 -1.27 0.59 4.16
CA GLU A 27 -1.32 -0.45 5.18
C GLU A 27 -2.48 -1.43 4.94
N GLY A 28 -3.59 -0.99 4.34
CA GLY A 28 -4.68 -1.89 3.94
C GLY A 28 -4.24 -2.94 2.92
N ILE A 29 -3.49 -2.51 1.90
CA ILE A 29 -2.90 -3.38 0.88
C ILE A 29 -1.94 -4.39 1.54
N TRP A 30 -1.08 -3.91 2.45
CA TRP A 30 -0.11 -4.75 3.13
C TRP A 30 -0.74 -5.73 4.11
N SER A 31 -1.77 -5.32 4.84
CA SER A 31 -2.48 -6.17 5.79
C SER A 31 -3.13 -7.36 5.08
N GLN A 32 -3.88 -7.09 4.00
CA GLN A 32 -4.51 -8.13 3.18
C GLN A 32 -3.48 -9.07 2.57
N THR A 33 -2.37 -8.53 2.07
CA THR A 33 -1.28 -9.31 1.48
C THR A 33 -0.62 -10.21 2.52
N LYS A 34 -0.16 -9.65 3.65
CA LYS A 34 0.63 -10.37 4.66
C LYS A 34 -0.21 -11.35 5.47
N TYR A 35 -1.36 -10.92 5.96
CA TYR A 35 -2.16 -11.69 6.91
C TYR A 35 -3.31 -12.45 6.23
N GLY A 36 -3.86 -11.92 5.14
CA GLY A 36 -4.93 -12.58 4.39
C GLY A 36 -4.40 -13.65 3.43
N GLU A 37 -3.48 -13.28 2.54
CA GLU A 37 -3.04 -14.15 1.44
C GLU A 37 -1.78 -14.95 1.78
N LEU A 38 -0.80 -14.31 2.43
CA LEU A 38 0.49 -14.92 2.75
C LEU A 38 0.56 -15.48 4.17
N GLY A 39 -0.50 -15.37 4.97
CA GLY A 39 -0.48 -15.69 6.40
C GLY A 39 -0.02 -17.13 6.72
N ASN A 40 -0.29 -18.08 5.83
CA ASN A 40 0.16 -19.48 5.92
C ASN A 40 1.04 -19.90 4.74
N PHE A 41 1.49 -18.95 3.93
CA PHE A 41 2.31 -19.26 2.75
C PHE A 41 3.77 -19.46 3.16
N THR A 42 4.29 -20.68 3.01
CA THR A 42 5.66 -21.05 3.41
C THR A 42 6.51 -21.41 2.18
N PRO A 43 7.03 -20.41 1.44
CA PRO A 43 7.87 -20.65 0.26
C PRO A 43 9.25 -21.19 0.64
N HIS A 44 9.80 -22.06 -0.20
CA HIS A 44 11.14 -22.64 0.00
C HIS A 44 12.29 -21.67 -0.31
N ASN A 45 12.01 -20.55 -0.98
CA ASN A 45 13.01 -19.53 -1.31
C ASN A 45 12.38 -18.14 -1.47
N VAL A 46 13.23 -17.12 -1.46
CA VAL A 46 12.83 -15.71 -1.53
C VAL A 46 12.23 -15.35 -2.90
N GLU A 47 12.66 -15.98 -3.99
CA GLU A 47 12.10 -15.69 -5.32
C GLU A 47 10.63 -16.10 -5.39
N THR A 48 10.29 -17.25 -4.84
CA THR A 48 8.91 -17.75 -4.77
C THR A 48 8.03 -16.86 -3.87
N LEU A 49 8.60 -16.34 -2.77
CA LEU A 49 7.94 -15.34 -1.92
C LEU A 49 7.68 -14.05 -2.69
N LYS A 50 8.70 -13.50 -3.34
CA LYS A 50 8.64 -12.27 -4.11
C LYS A 50 7.57 -12.35 -5.19
N SER A 51 7.57 -13.40 -6.01
CA SER A 51 6.56 -13.55 -7.05
C SER A 51 5.13 -13.65 -6.49
N HIS A 52 4.95 -14.24 -5.30
CA HIS A 52 3.63 -14.26 -4.65
C HIS A 52 3.20 -12.89 -4.13
N VAL A 53 4.11 -12.14 -3.50
CA VAL A 53 3.84 -10.76 -3.07
C VAL A 53 3.47 -9.89 -4.27
N GLU A 54 4.25 -9.96 -5.36
CA GLU A 54 4.00 -9.18 -6.57
C GLU A 54 2.63 -9.51 -7.17
N ARG A 55 2.27 -10.80 -7.28
CA ARG A 55 0.93 -11.20 -7.75
C ARG A 55 -0.19 -10.74 -6.82
N SER A 56 0.02 -10.85 -5.51
CA SER A 56 -0.95 -10.41 -4.50
C SER A 56 -1.25 -8.92 -4.63
N VAL A 57 -0.21 -8.10 -4.75
CA VAL A 57 -0.35 -6.64 -4.92
C VAL A 57 -0.95 -6.31 -6.28
N ALA A 58 -0.48 -6.95 -7.36
CA ALA A 58 -0.99 -6.72 -8.72
C ALA A 58 -2.49 -7.04 -8.83
N ALA A 59 -2.97 -8.09 -8.17
CA ALA A 59 -4.38 -8.49 -8.15
C ALA A 59 -5.32 -7.50 -7.44
N LYS A 60 -4.79 -6.40 -6.89
CA LYS A 60 -5.56 -5.31 -6.26
C LYS A 60 -5.52 -4.02 -7.07
N GLN A 61 -4.65 -3.92 -8.08
CA GLN A 61 -4.39 -2.67 -8.81
C GLN A 61 -5.60 -2.16 -9.60
N ASP A 62 -6.45 -3.05 -10.10
CA ASP A 62 -7.65 -2.74 -10.87
C ASP A 62 -8.93 -2.68 -10.02
N LYS A 63 -8.82 -2.92 -8.71
CA LYS A 63 -9.96 -2.93 -7.79
C LYS A 63 -10.20 -1.55 -7.20
N THR A 64 -10.69 -0.62 -8.03
CA THR A 64 -10.91 0.79 -7.65
C THR A 64 -11.72 0.94 -6.37
N GLU A 65 -12.83 0.20 -6.21
CA GLU A 65 -13.67 0.26 -5.00
C GLU A 65 -12.88 -0.13 -3.75
N LEU A 66 -12.12 -1.23 -3.81
CA LEU A 66 -11.27 -1.67 -2.71
C LEU A 66 -10.18 -0.64 -2.36
N LEU A 67 -9.58 -0.02 -3.37
CA LEU A 67 -8.55 1.01 -3.17
C LEU A 67 -9.16 2.27 -2.53
N GLN A 68 -10.37 2.64 -2.91
CA GLN A 68 -11.12 3.74 -2.30
C GLN A 68 -11.44 3.46 -0.84
N ASP A 69 -11.85 2.23 -0.52
CA ASP A 69 -12.11 1.82 0.87
C ASP A 69 -10.86 1.96 1.76
N TYR A 70 -9.67 1.61 1.25
CA TYR A 70 -8.42 1.79 2.01
C TYR A 70 -8.07 3.27 2.24
N ILE A 71 -8.38 4.14 1.27
CA ILE A 71 -8.19 5.58 1.41
C ILE A 71 -9.15 6.14 2.47
N GLY A 72 -10.42 5.77 2.41
CA GLY A 72 -11.41 6.15 3.41
C GLY A 72 -11.09 5.63 4.81
N ALA A 73 -10.63 4.38 4.92
CA ALA A 73 -10.21 3.79 6.20
C ALA A 73 -9.04 4.54 6.86
N ALA A 74 -8.16 5.14 6.05
CA ALA A 74 -7.07 5.99 6.53
C ALA A 74 -7.53 7.43 6.92
N GLY A 75 -8.83 7.72 6.82
CA GLY A 75 -9.38 9.06 7.09
C GLY A 75 -9.05 10.09 6.03
N LEU A 76 -8.68 9.65 4.82
CA LEU A 76 -8.37 10.51 3.68
C LEU A 76 -9.57 10.55 2.73
N GLU A 77 -9.76 11.69 2.07
CA GLU A 77 -10.77 11.86 1.02
C GLU A 77 -10.09 12.01 -0.34
N LEU A 78 -10.70 11.41 -1.37
CA LEU A 78 -10.30 11.66 -2.75
C LEU A 78 -10.79 13.05 -3.16
N LEU A 79 -9.84 13.94 -3.45
CA LEU A 79 -10.10 15.31 -3.95
C LEU A 79 -10.68 15.31 -5.36
#